data_AF-A0AAN9B7H4-F1
#
_entry.id   AF-A0AAN9B7H4-F1
#
_cell.length_a   1.000
_cell.length_b   1.000
_cell.length_c   1.000
_cell.angle_alpha   90.00
_cell.angle_beta   90.00
_cell.angle_gamma   90.00
#
_symmetry.space_group_name_H-M   'P 1'
#
loop_
_entity.id
_entity.type
_entity.pdbx_description
1 polymer ?
#
loop_
_entity_poly.entity_id
_entity_poly.type
_entity_poly.pdbx_seq_one_letter_code
_entity_poly.pdbx_strand_id
1 'polypeptide(L)'
;MASATNSMLYTLCNFLSATVFIACLVLKVPQILSVFKKKSSKGLSTNSVLLELCGYTILLTYQCAKSYPLSTYLEYCFLVPQDVILLALVLHFMGRLSVGALPVFGIYLFVCYALAFRLVPDAVLTTCISLVTPISMSSKLLQIATLLRSKDAGTLSATTWGLATYSTLARSITTVVQTGDMAVLTTFSISFVLNSVMTTLVVFYQSRKTKGD
;
A
#
# COMPACT_ATOMS: atom_id res chain seq x y z
N MET A 1 35.14 -9.47 -14.27
CA MET A 1 34.65 -8.43 -13.33
C MET A 1 33.16 -8.14 -13.51
N ALA A 2 32.69 -7.82 -14.73
CA ALA A 2 31.25 -7.59 -15.02
C ALA A 2 30.30 -8.76 -14.64
N SER A 3 30.73 -10.01 -14.85
CA SER A 3 29.95 -11.21 -14.45
C SER A 3 29.76 -11.34 -12.93
N ALA A 4 30.77 -11.00 -12.13
CA ALA A 4 30.71 -11.05 -10.67
C ALA A 4 29.83 -9.91 -10.11
N THR A 5 29.92 -8.71 -10.69
CA THR A 5 29.06 -7.56 -10.34
C THR A 5 27.59 -7.85 -10.60
N ASN A 6 27.27 -8.49 -11.73
CA ASN A 6 25.91 -8.89 -12.06
C ASN A 6 25.38 -9.95 -11.06
N SER A 7 26.19 -10.95 -10.70
CA SER A 7 25.81 -11.98 -9.71
C SER A 7 25.51 -11.38 -8.32
N MET A 8 26.32 -10.41 -7.88
CA MET A 8 26.11 -9.72 -6.60
C MET A 8 24.82 -8.88 -6.60
N LEU A 9 24.54 -8.18 -7.71
CA LEU A 9 23.30 -7.41 -7.90
C LEU A 9 22.05 -8.29 -7.86
N TYR A 10 22.06 -9.45 -8.52
CA TYR A 10 20.94 -10.39 -8.47
C TYR A 10 20.72 -10.96 -7.06
N THR A 11 21.80 -11.30 -6.36
CA THR A 11 21.73 -11.79 -4.97
C THR A 11 21.11 -10.74 -4.05
N LEU A 12 21.55 -9.48 -4.19
CA LEU A 12 21.00 -8.35 -3.44
C LEU A 12 19.51 -8.15 -3.76
N CYS A 13 19.10 -8.23 -5.03
CA CYS A 13 17.69 -8.08 -5.41
C CYS A 13 16.80 -9.19 -4.85
N ASN A 14 17.29 -10.43 -4.82
CA ASN A 14 16.56 -11.54 -4.22
C ASN A 14 16.41 -11.35 -2.70
N PHE A 15 17.48 -10.90 -2.04
CA PHE A 15 17.44 -10.56 -0.61
C PHE A 15 16.43 -9.44 -0.32
N LEU A 16 16.49 -8.33 -1.06
CA LEU A 16 15.54 -7.21 -0.96
C LEU A 16 14.09 -7.67 -1.21
N SER A 17 13.87 -8.52 -2.20
CA SER A 17 12.53 -9.03 -2.51
C SER A 17 11.97 -9.86 -1.34
N ALA A 18 12.82 -10.69 -0.70
CA ALA A 18 12.43 -11.50 0.45
C ALA A 18 12.13 -10.64 1.69
N THR A 19 12.95 -9.62 1.97
CA THR A 19 12.70 -8.72 3.11
C THR A 19 11.48 -7.84 2.90
N VAL A 20 11.21 -7.39 1.66
CA VAL A 20 9.96 -6.68 1.31
C VAL A 20 8.76 -7.57 1.56
N PHE A 21 8.82 -8.83 1.12
CA PHE A 21 7.75 -9.79 1.36
C PHE A 21 7.44 -9.91 2.86
N ILE A 22 8.47 -10.14 3.70
CA ILE A 22 8.33 -10.23 5.16
C ILE A 22 7.78 -8.91 5.75
N ALA A 23 8.30 -7.76 5.33
CA ALA A 23 7.82 -6.46 5.80
C ALA A 23 6.33 -6.26 5.48
N CYS A 24 5.90 -6.65 4.29
CA CYS A 24 4.51 -6.53 3.84
C CYS A 24 3.54 -7.48 4.57
N LEU A 25 4.00 -8.58 5.15
CA LEU A 25 3.16 -9.45 6.01
C LEU A 25 2.66 -8.72 7.25
N VAL A 26 3.43 -7.76 7.76
CA VAL A 26 3.12 -7.04 9.01
C VAL A 26 2.91 -5.54 8.80
N LEU A 27 3.02 -5.03 7.57
CA LEU A 27 3.08 -3.59 7.28
C LEU A 27 1.90 -2.82 7.89
N LYS A 28 0.67 -3.33 7.74
CA LYS A 28 -0.54 -2.67 8.24
C LYS A 28 -0.89 -3.05 9.67
N VAL A 29 -0.31 -4.12 10.22
CA VAL A 29 -0.61 -4.64 11.55
C VAL A 29 -0.43 -3.57 12.66
N PRO A 30 0.68 -2.80 12.72
CA PRO A 30 0.82 -1.73 13.72
C PRO A 30 -0.29 -0.68 13.65
N GLN A 31 -0.73 -0.32 12.44
CA GLN A 31 -1.80 0.65 12.22
C GLN A 31 -3.16 0.09 12.63
N ILE A 32 -3.46 -1.17 12.28
CA ILE A 32 -4.66 -1.90 12.71
C ILE A 32 -4.75 -1.93 14.24
N LEU A 33 -3.64 -2.31 14.90
CA LEU A 33 -3.57 -2.36 16.37
C LEU A 33 -3.74 -0.97 16.99
N SER A 34 -3.20 0.08 16.37
CA SER A 34 -3.34 1.46 16.84
C SER A 34 -4.81 1.93 16.78
N VAL A 35 -5.51 1.66 15.68
CA VAL A 35 -6.95 1.95 15.51
C VAL A 35 -7.78 1.19 16.54
N PHE A 36 -7.51 -0.12 16.70
CA PHE A 36 -8.22 -0.96 17.65
C PHE A 36 -8.02 -0.50 19.11
N LYS A 37 -6.78 -0.26 19.52
CA LYS A 37 -6.44 0.20 20.88
C LYS A 37 -7.05 1.56 21.21
N LYS A 38 -7.02 2.49 20.26
CA LYS A 38 -7.57 3.84 20.44
C LYS A 38 -9.09 3.92 20.23
N LYS A 39 -9.71 2.83 19.76
CA LYS A 39 -11.15 2.74 19.42
C LYS A 39 -11.63 3.94 18.59
N SER A 40 -10.79 4.39 17.67
CA SER A 40 -10.99 5.64 16.92
C SER A 40 -10.30 5.52 15.58
N SER A 41 -10.78 6.25 14.58
CA SER A 41 -10.11 6.43 13.29
C SER A 41 -9.52 7.84 13.11
N LYS A 42 -9.42 8.62 14.20
CA LYS A 42 -8.85 9.98 14.16
C LYS A 42 -7.44 9.98 13.56
N GLY A 43 -7.20 10.92 12.65
CA GLY A 43 -5.93 11.07 11.93
C GLY A 43 -5.85 10.25 10.63
N LEU A 44 -6.77 9.31 10.38
CA LEU A 44 -6.84 8.55 9.13
C LEU A 44 -7.81 9.17 8.14
N SER A 45 -7.42 9.13 6.87
CA SER A 45 -8.31 9.47 5.76
C SER A 45 -8.96 8.22 5.20
N THR A 46 -10.29 8.09 5.36
CA THR A 46 -11.03 6.95 4.79
C THR A 46 -10.83 6.83 3.27
N ASN A 47 -10.81 7.97 2.58
CA ASN A 47 -10.58 8.01 1.13
C ASN A 47 -9.16 7.59 0.77
N SER A 48 -8.17 7.90 1.60
CA SER A 48 -6.80 7.40 1.40
C SER A 48 -6.73 5.88 1.50
N VAL A 49 -7.33 5.30 2.54
CA VAL A 49 -7.36 3.84 2.75
C VAL A 49 -8.12 3.14 1.62
N LEU A 50 -9.24 3.70 1.16
CA LEU A 50 -9.98 3.19 0.00
C LEU A 50 -9.14 3.19 -1.27
N LEU A 51 -8.47 4.31 -1.59
CA LEU A 51 -7.63 4.41 -2.77
C LEU A 51 -6.40 3.49 -2.69
N GLU A 52 -5.85 3.30 -1.50
CA GLU A 52 -4.74 2.37 -1.29
C GLU A 52 -5.16 0.92 -1.57
N LEU A 53 -6.30 0.50 -1.01
CA LEU A 53 -6.90 -0.80 -1.26
C LEU A 53 -7.15 -1.01 -2.77
N CYS A 54 -7.71 -0.01 -3.45
CA CYS A 54 -7.90 -0.05 -4.90
C CYS A 54 -6.57 -0.25 -5.64
N GLY A 55 -5.54 0.51 -5.30
CA GLY A 55 -4.21 0.40 -5.92
C GLY A 55 -3.57 -0.98 -5.73
N TYR A 56 -3.57 -1.53 -4.52
CA TYR A 56 -3.03 -2.86 -4.25
C TYR A 56 -3.81 -3.96 -4.95
N THR A 57 -5.13 -3.83 -5.04
CA THR A 57 -5.99 -4.79 -5.74
C THR A 57 -5.73 -4.80 -7.24
N ILE A 58 -5.55 -3.62 -7.85
CA ILE A 58 -5.18 -3.50 -9.26
C ILE A 58 -3.82 -4.17 -9.52
N LEU A 59 -2.82 -3.91 -8.68
CA LEU A 59 -1.50 -4.54 -8.82
C LEU A 59 -1.55 -6.06 -8.69
N LEU A 60 -2.30 -6.56 -7.71
CA LEU A 60 -2.48 -7.99 -7.50
C LEU A 60 -3.13 -8.66 -8.71
N THR A 61 -4.29 -8.13 -9.13
CA THR A 61 -5.10 -8.73 -10.20
C THR A 61 -4.42 -8.58 -11.56
N TYR A 62 -3.77 -7.46 -11.86
CA TYR A 62 -3.04 -7.25 -13.11
C TYR A 62 -1.86 -8.21 -13.26
N GLN A 63 -1.02 -8.35 -12.22
CA GLN A 63 0.15 -9.23 -12.26
C GLN A 63 -0.25 -10.71 -12.29
N CYS A 64 -1.30 -11.09 -11.56
CA CYS A 64 -1.90 -12.42 -11.62
C CYS A 64 -2.43 -12.71 -13.03
N ALA A 65 -3.20 -11.78 -13.60
CA ALA A 65 -3.73 -11.91 -14.94
C ALA A 65 -2.61 -12.06 -15.97
N LYS A 66 -1.56 -11.22 -15.96
CA LYS A 66 -0.40 -11.33 -16.88
C LYS A 66 0.48 -12.57 -16.66
N SER A 67 0.14 -13.43 -15.70
CA SER A 67 0.88 -14.67 -15.40
C SER A 67 2.34 -14.41 -15.04
N TYR A 68 2.61 -13.31 -14.35
CA TYR A 68 3.95 -13.02 -13.84
C TYR A 68 4.35 -13.99 -12.71
N PRO A 69 5.66 -14.16 -12.44
CA PRO A 69 6.14 -15.02 -11.36
C PRO A 69 5.52 -14.61 -10.02
N LEU A 70 5.07 -15.59 -9.22
CA LEU A 70 4.39 -15.35 -7.95
C LEU A 70 5.14 -14.37 -7.03
N SER A 71 6.47 -14.42 -7.00
CA SER A 71 7.33 -13.55 -6.21
C SER A 71 7.17 -12.05 -6.48
N THR A 72 6.62 -11.66 -7.64
CA THR A 72 6.42 -10.25 -8.01
C THR A 72 5.22 -9.61 -7.32
N TYR A 73 4.19 -10.40 -7.02
CA TYR A 73 2.92 -9.91 -6.46
C TYR A 73 2.47 -10.60 -5.18
N LEU A 74 3.18 -11.62 -4.71
CA LEU A 74 2.82 -12.41 -3.53
C LEU A 74 2.56 -11.53 -2.30
N GLU A 75 3.31 -10.44 -2.12
CA GLU A 75 3.08 -9.55 -0.99
C GLU A 75 1.70 -8.86 -1.03
N TYR A 76 1.14 -8.60 -2.22
CA TYR A 76 -0.18 -8.01 -2.35
C TYR A 76 -1.29 -8.99 -1.92
N CYS A 77 -1.06 -10.31 -2.03
CA CYS A 77 -1.97 -11.32 -1.48
C CYS A 77 -2.14 -11.17 0.04
N PHE A 78 -1.14 -10.61 0.73
CA PHE A 78 -1.19 -10.35 2.17
C PHE A 78 -1.56 -8.90 2.51
N LEU A 79 -1.13 -7.92 1.70
CA LEU A 79 -1.47 -6.52 1.92
C LEU A 79 -2.96 -6.23 1.72
N VAL A 80 -3.58 -6.79 0.66
CA VAL A 80 -4.99 -6.52 0.35
C VAL A 80 -5.90 -6.95 1.52
N PRO A 81 -5.82 -8.18 2.06
CA PRO A 81 -6.63 -8.55 3.23
C PRO A 81 -6.38 -7.68 4.46
N GLN A 82 -5.12 -7.32 4.75
CA GLN A 82 -4.81 -6.43 5.86
C GLN A 82 -5.46 -5.05 5.70
N ASP A 83 -5.45 -4.51 4.47
CA ASP A 83 -6.01 -3.19 4.18
C ASP A 83 -7.55 -3.21 4.19
N VAL A 84 -8.18 -4.31 3.77
CA VAL A 84 -9.63 -4.56 3.96
C VAL A 84 -9.99 -4.56 5.44
N ILE A 85 -9.20 -5.24 6.30
CA ILE A 85 -9.41 -5.27 7.74
C ILE A 85 -9.28 -3.86 8.34
N LEU A 86 -8.24 -3.12 7.94
CA LEU A 86 -8.03 -1.74 8.38
C LEU A 86 -9.22 -0.85 7.98
N LEU A 87 -9.68 -0.93 6.73
CA LEU A 87 -10.82 -0.18 6.24
C LEU A 87 -12.10 -0.51 7.01
N ALA A 88 -12.36 -1.79 7.26
CA ALA A 88 -13.52 -2.24 8.03
C ALA A 88 -13.51 -1.65 9.45
N LEU A 89 -12.35 -1.66 10.12
CA LEU A 89 -12.18 -1.04 11.44
C LEU A 89 -12.39 0.48 11.39
N VAL A 90 -11.84 1.16 10.39
CA VAL A 90 -12.02 2.60 10.19
C VAL A 90 -13.50 2.93 10.02
N LEU A 91 -14.22 2.20 9.18
CA LEU A 91 -15.66 2.39 8.97
C LEU A 91 -16.48 2.07 10.22
N HIS A 92 -16.10 1.03 10.97
CA HIS A 92 -16.73 0.64 12.23
C HIS A 92 -16.65 1.78 13.26
N PHE A 93 -15.46 2.30 13.54
CA PHE A 93 -15.28 3.38 14.52
C PHE A 93 -15.80 4.74 14.05
N MET A 94 -16.13 4.91 12.76
CA MET A 94 -16.85 6.08 12.24
C MET A 94 -18.38 5.94 12.34
N GLY A 95 -18.90 4.79 12.79
CA GLY A 95 -20.34 4.50 12.76
C GLY A 95 -20.91 4.37 11.34
N ARG A 96 -20.04 4.17 10.33
CA ARG A 96 -20.43 4.06 8.91
C ARG A 96 -20.47 2.62 8.42
N LEU A 97 -20.03 1.66 9.23
CA LEU A 97 -20.16 0.25 8.91
C LEU A 97 -21.63 -0.16 9.10
N SER A 98 -22.32 -0.37 7.99
CA SER A 98 -23.74 -0.76 7.96
C SER A 98 -23.90 -2.07 7.20
N VAL A 99 -25.03 -2.77 7.41
CA VAL A 99 -25.40 -3.97 6.65
C VAL A 99 -25.45 -3.67 5.14
N GLY A 100 -25.74 -2.42 4.76
CA GLY A 100 -25.69 -1.95 3.37
C GLY A 100 -24.29 -1.96 2.74
N ALA A 101 -23.21 -2.15 3.51
CA ALA A 101 -21.86 -2.31 2.98
C ALA A 101 -21.60 -3.72 2.41
N LEU A 102 -22.37 -4.75 2.81
CA LEU A 102 -22.21 -6.11 2.30
C LEU A 102 -22.37 -6.22 0.76
N PRO A 103 -23.42 -5.67 0.12
CA PRO A 103 -23.54 -5.74 -1.34
C PRO A 103 -22.38 -5.03 -2.05
N VAL A 104 -21.91 -3.89 -1.52
CA VAL A 104 -20.74 -3.17 -2.08
C VAL A 104 -19.49 -4.03 -2.00
N PHE A 105 -19.27 -4.70 -0.86
CA PHE A 105 -18.16 -5.63 -0.69
C PHE A 105 -18.26 -6.85 -1.62
N GLY A 106 -19.48 -7.37 -1.84
CA GLY A 106 -19.74 -8.43 -2.82
C GLY A 106 -19.40 -8.01 -4.25
N ILE A 107 -19.79 -6.80 -4.66
CA ILE A 107 -19.40 -6.22 -5.96
C ILE A 107 -17.89 -6.07 -6.07
N TYR A 108 -17.23 -5.60 -5.01
CA TYR A 108 -15.77 -5.50 -4.97
C TYR A 108 -15.10 -6.85 -5.20
N LEU A 109 -15.53 -7.92 -4.50
CA LEU A 109 -14.99 -9.27 -4.69
C LEU A 109 -15.24 -9.79 -6.10
N PHE A 110 -16.43 -9.52 -6.66
CA PHE A 110 -16.76 -9.89 -8.04
C PHE A 110 -15.84 -9.19 -9.06
N VAL A 111 -15.58 -7.89 -8.88
CA VAL A 111 -14.65 -7.13 -9.73
C VAL A 111 -13.23 -7.70 -9.61
N CYS A 112 -12.76 -8.02 -8.39
CA CYS A 112 -11.45 -8.66 -8.18
C CYS A 112 -11.35 -9.99 -8.94
N TYR A 113 -12.38 -10.83 -8.82
CA TYR A 113 -12.46 -12.11 -9.51
C TYR A 113 -12.44 -11.92 -11.03
N ALA A 114 -13.26 -11.01 -11.57
CA ALA A 114 -13.33 -10.74 -13.00
C ALA A 114 -11.99 -10.25 -13.58
N LEU A 115 -11.26 -9.41 -12.84
CA LEU A 115 -9.93 -8.93 -13.24
C LEU A 115 -8.88 -10.04 -13.18
N ALA A 116 -8.84 -10.82 -12.10
CA ALA A 116 -7.86 -11.90 -11.93
C ALA A 116 -8.00 -13.01 -12.98
N PHE A 117 -9.23 -13.40 -13.32
CA PHE A 117 -9.51 -14.48 -14.28
C PHE A 117 -9.63 -13.99 -15.73
N ARG A 118 -9.25 -12.73 -16.01
CA ARG A 118 -9.35 -12.11 -17.35
C ARG A 118 -10.75 -12.24 -17.98
N LEU A 119 -11.80 -12.11 -17.17
CA LEU A 119 -13.18 -12.09 -17.66
C LEU A 119 -13.55 -10.74 -18.32
N VAL A 120 -12.62 -9.78 -18.32
CA VAL A 120 -12.74 -8.48 -18.97
C VAL A 120 -11.70 -8.32 -20.08
N PRO A 121 -11.94 -7.45 -21.08
CA PRO A 121 -10.97 -7.19 -22.14
C PRO A 121 -9.62 -6.67 -21.63
N ASP A 122 -8.53 -6.99 -22.33
CA ASP A 122 -7.18 -6.51 -21.99
C ASP A 122 -7.07 -4.99 -21.90
N ALA A 123 -7.89 -4.25 -22.68
CA ALA A 123 -7.96 -2.80 -22.61
C ALA A 123 -8.37 -2.28 -21.21
N VAL A 124 -9.24 -3.02 -20.50
CA VAL A 124 -9.64 -2.69 -19.14
C VAL A 124 -8.46 -2.88 -18.18
N LEU A 125 -7.73 -4.00 -18.30
CA LEU A 125 -6.54 -4.26 -17.48
C LEU A 125 -5.46 -3.18 -17.68
N THR A 126 -5.17 -2.81 -18.94
CA THR A 126 -4.21 -1.76 -19.27
C THR A 126 -4.64 -0.39 -18.74
N THR A 127 -5.94 -0.11 -18.73
CA THR A 127 -6.49 1.12 -18.14
C THR A 127 -6.39 1.10 -16.61
N CYS A 128 -6.68 -0.02 -15.97
CA CYS A 128 -6.54 -0.14 -14.52
C CYS A 128 -5.09 0.09 -14.07
N ILE A 129 -4.12 -0.57 -14.72
CA ILE A 129 -2.71 -0.42 -14.35
C ILE A 129 -2.19 1.00 -14.62
N SER A 130 -2.65 1.69 -15.68
CA SER A 130 -2.25 3.08 -15.93
C SER A 130 -2.80 4.04 -14.86
N LEU A 131 -3.93 3.72 -14.24
CA LEU A 131 -4.50 4.48 -13.12
C LEU A 131 -3.86 4.16 -11.77
N VAL A 132 -3.02 3.12 -11.65
CA VAL A 132 -2.43 2.74 -10.37
C VAL A 132 -1.56 3.84 -9.77
N THR A 133 -0.79 4.53 -10.62
CA THR A 133 0.10 5.63 -10.21
C THR A 133 -0.69 6.80 -9.63
N PRO A 134 -1.67 7.40 -10.34
CA PRO A 134 -2.44 8.50 -9.79
C PRO A 134 -3.28 8.08 -8.57
N ILE A 135 -3.78 6.84 -8.51
CA ILE A 135 -4.49 6.30 -7.33
C ILE A 135 -3.55 6.24 -6.13
N SER A 136 -2.37 5.64 -6.29
CA SER A 136 -1.37 5.48 -5.22
C SER A 136 -0.87 6.83 -4.70
N MET A 137 -0.65 7.80 -5.60
CA MET A 137 -0.28 9.17 -5.27
C MET A 137 -1.41 9.88 -4.50
N SER A 138 -2.64 9.82 -5.00
CA SER A 138 -3.80 10.47 -4.39
C SER A 138 -4.08 9.91 -2.99
N SER A 139 -3.95 8.60 -2.81
CA SER A 139 -4.06 7.97 -1.49
C SER A 139 -3.12 8.62 -0.47
N LYS A 140 -1.83 8.75 -0.79
CA LYS A 140 -0.83 9.31 0.13
C LYS A 140 -1.03 10.80 0.36
N LEU A 141 -1.35 11.55 -0.70
CA LEU A 141 -1.63 12.99 -0.59
C LEU A 141 -2.85 13.28 0.30
N LEU A 142 -3.95 12.54 0.15
CA LEU A 142 -5.12 12.70 1.01
C LEU A 142 -4.80 12.44 2.47
N GLN A 143 -3.92 11.47 2.74
CA GLN A 143 -3.51 11.16 4.09
C GLN A 143 -2.57 12.22 4.69
N ILE A 144 -1.62 12.73 3.91
CA ILE A 144 -0.76 13.87 4.30
C ILE A 144 -1.64 15.10 4.57
N ALA A 145 -2.57 15.43 3.68
CA ALA A 145 -3.48 16.55 3.86
C ALA A 145 -4.33 16.40 5.13
N THR A 146 -4.78 15.19 5.44
CA THR A 146 -5.53 14.91 6.67
C THR A 146 -4.67 15.13 7.91
N LEU A 147 -3.43 14.65 7.91
CA LEU A 147 -2.49 14.86 9.02
C LEU A 147 -2.12 16.33 9.22
N LEU A 148 -1.87 17.07 8.14
CA LEU A 148 -1.54 18.51 8.23
C LEU A 148 -2.73 19.34 8.74
N ARG A 149 -3.96 18.97 8.38
CA ARG A 149 -5.18 19.63 8.86
C ARG A 149 -5.49 19.29 10.31
N SER A 150 -5.38 18.01 10.70
CA SER A 150 -5.67 17.59 12.08
C SER A 150 -4.56 18.01 13.05
N LYS A 151 -3.30 18.10 12.58
CA LYS A 151 -2.09 18.24 13.41
C LYS A 151 -1.97 17.18 14.52
N ASP A 152 -2.75 16.11 14.43
CA ASP A 152 -2.75 14.98 15.35
C ASP A 152 -2.51 13.72 14.53
N ALA A 153 -1.39 13.06 14.81
CA ALA A 153 -1.05 11.77 14.23
C ALA A 153 -2.07 10.70 14.63
N GLY A 154 -2.84 10.90 15.71
CA GLY A 154 -4.00 10.08 16.03
C GLY A 154 -3.65 8.59 16.05
N THR A 155 -4.23 7.81 15.15
CA THR A 155 -4.00 6.37 15.01
C THR A 155 -2.93 5.98 14.01
N LEU A 156 -2.30 6.94 13.32
CA LEU A 156 -1.20 6.67 12.39
C LEU A 156 -0.01 6.03 13.12
N SER A 157 0.59 5.03 12.48
CA SER A 157 1.75 4.31 13.01
C SER A 157 3.02 4.70 12.24
N ALA A 158 4.02 5.24 12.94
CA ALA A 158 5.33 5.53 12.35
C ALA A 158 5.98 4.26 11.78
N THR A 159 5.78 3.11 12.43
CA THR A 159 6.28 1.81 11.96
C THR A 159 5.66 1.44 10.61
N THR A 160 4.35 1.62 10.44
CA THR A 160 3.67 1.29 9.17
C THR A 160 4.18 2.16 8.02
N TRP A 161 4.30 3.47 8.24
CA TRP A 161 4.82 4.39 7.23
C TRP A 161 6.31 4.19 6.94
N GLY A 162 7.10 3.85 7.97
CA GLY A 162 8.51 3.49 7.82
C GLY A 162 8.69 2.21 7.00
N LEU A 163 7.91 1.16 7.29
CA LEU A 163 7.92 -0.07 6.49
C LEU A 163 7.46 0.18 5.05
N ALA A 164 6.43 1.02 4.84
CA ALA A 164 5.99 1.40 3.50
C ALA A 164 7.09 2.14 2.73
N THR A 165 7.80 3.07 3.38
CA THR A 165 8.97 3.77 2.81
C THR A 165 10.04 2.78 2.37
N TYR A 166 10.44 1.88 3.28
CA TYR A 166 11.41 0.82 2.99
C TYR A 166 10.99 -0.05 1.81
N SER A 167 9.75 -0.56 1.82
CA SER A 167 9.25 -1.45 0.76
C SER A 167 9.26 -0.77 -0.60
N THR A 168 8.84 0.50 -0.68
CA THR A 168 8.87 1.25 -1.94
C THR A 168 10.27 1.55 -2.45
N LEU A 169 11.24 1.81 -1.56
CA LEU A 169 12.63 1.99 -1.95
C LEU A 169 13.22 0.69 -2.50
N ALA A 170 13.07 -0.41 -1.76
CA ALA A 170 13.53 -1.72 -2.18
C ALA A 170 12.92 -2.12 -3.52
N ARG A 171 11.62 -1.85 -3.72
CA ARG A 171 10.91 -2.14 -4.97
C ARG A 171 11.37 -1.28 -6.14
N SER A 172 11.71 -0.01 -5.93
CA SER A 172 12.35 0.78 -6.99
C SER A 172 13.67 0.16 -7.45
N ILE A 173 14.50 -0.30 -6.51
CA ILE A 173 15.78 -0.95 -6.84
C ILE A 173 15.55 -2.28 -7.58
N THR A 174 14.69 -3.16 -7.06
CA THR A 174 14.45 -4.46 -7.70
C THR A 174 13.78 -4.33 -9.05
N THR A 175 12.89 -3.34 -9.25
CA THR A 175 12.22 -3.09 -10.54
C THR A 175 13.23 -2.71 -11.62
N VAL A 176 14.21 -1.85 -11.30
CA VAL A 176 15.28 -1.48 -12.25
C VAL A 176 16.07 -2.71 -12.72
N VAL A 177 16.30 -3.68 -11.83
CA VAL A 177 17.13 -4.85 -12.12
C VAL A 177 16.35 -6.03 -12.72
N GLN A 178 15.12 -6.28 -12.25
CA GLN A 178 14.36 -7.49 -12.58
C GLN A 178 13.42 -7.32 -13.78
N THR A 179 12.76 -6.16 -13.90
CA THR A 179 11.72 -5.97 -14.93
C THR A 179 12.02 -4.84 -15.90
N GLY A 180 12.69 -3.77 -15.45
CA GLY A 180 12.94 -2.57 -16.26
C GLY A 180 11.66 -1.77 -16.59
N ASP A 181 10.53 -2.05 -15.93
CA ASP A 181 9.25 -1.39 -16.21
C ASP A 181 9.23 0.04 -15.66
N MET A 182 9.31 1.02 -16.56
CA MET A 182 9.36 2.44 -16.21
C MET A 182 8.07 2.97 -15.55
N ALA A 183 6.90 2.40 -15.87
CA ALA A 183 5.64 2.83 -15.28
C ALA A 183 5.54 2.36 -13.81
N VAL A 184 5.92 1.10 -13.56
CA VAL A 184 5.99 0.55 -12.20
C VAL A 184 7.06 1.27 -11.38
N LEU A 185 8.23 1.53 -11.97
CA LEU A 185 9.32 2.27 -11.32
C LEU A 185 8.91 3.69 -10.92
N THR A 186 8.16 4.39 -11.79
CA THR A 186 7.63 5.73 -11.51
C THR A 186 6.68 5.68 -10.31
N THR A 187 5.81 4.67 -10.27
CA THR A 187 4.88 4.47 -9.15
C THR A 187 5.60 4.26 -7.82
N PHE A 188 6.63 3.41 -7.79
CA PHE A 188 7.39 3.17 -6.57
C PHE A 188 8.22 4.39 -6.14
N SER A 189 8.81 5.11 -7.10
CA SER A 189 9.62 6.30 -6.81
C SER A 189 8.77 7.44 -6.23
N ILE A 190 7.60 7.72 -6.80
CA ILE A 190 6.64 8.69 -6.24
C ILE A 190 6.17 8.23 -4.86
N SER A 191 5.83 6.94 -4.73
CA SER A 191 5.38 6.38 -3.46
C SER A 191 6.45 6.46 -2.37
N PHE A 192 7.73 6.26 -2.70
CA PHE A 192 8.84 6.39 -1.78
C PHE A 192 8.96 7.81 -1.22
N VAL A 193 8.91 8.83 -2.08
CA VAL A 193 8.97 10.23 -1.64
C VAL A 193 7.81 10.56 -0.71
N LEU A 194 6.58 10.22 -1.11
CA LEU A 194 5.39 10.52 -0.32
C LEU A 194 5.32 9.73 0.99
N ASN A 195 5.75 8.46 1.00
CA ASN A 195 5.85 7.65 2.21
C ASN A 195 6.91 8.22 3.16
N SER A 196 8.03 8.71 2.63
CA SER A 196 9.09 9.36 3.43
C SER A 196 8.55 10.62 4.10
N VAL A 197 7.90 11.50 3.34
CA VAL A 197 7.24 12.71 3.89
C VAL A 197 6.25 12.34 4.98
N MET A 198 5.39 11.36 4.72
CA MET A 198 4.40 10.91 5.69
C MET A 198 5.05 10.33 6.96
N THR A 199 6.12 9.54 6.81
CA THR A 199 6.89 9.00 7.95
C THR A 199 7.45 10.13 8.81
N THR A 200 8.09 11.12 8.20
CA THR A 200 8.63 12.29 8.90
C THR A 200 7.53 13.07 9.63
N LEU A 201 6.40 13.33 8.98
CA LEU A 201 5.29 14.05 9.59
C LEU A 201 4.69 13.28 10.77
N VAL A 202 4.48 11.97 10.63
CA VAL A 202 3.94 11.14 11.72
C VAL A 202 4.86 11.18 12.94
N VAL A 203 6.16 10.98 12.74
CA VAL A 203 7.15 11.04 13.83
C VAL A 203 7.13 12.42 14.48
N PHE A 204 7.16 13.50 13.69
CA PHE A 204 7.15 14.86 14.19
C PHE A 204 5.92 15.18 15.05
N TYR A 205 4.72 14.86 14.59
CA TYR A 205 3.48 15.13 15.34
C TYR A 205 3.34 14.23 16.57
N GLN A 206 3.81 12.99 16.52
CA GLN A 206 3.85 12.11 17.70
C GLN A 206 4.78 12.65 18.78
N SER A 207 6.00 13.08 18.41
CA SER A 207 6.99 13.63 19.36
C SER A 207 6.55 14.95 20.00
N ARG A 208 5.71 15.75 19.32
CA ARG A 208 5.14 16.97 19.92
C ARG A 208 4.08 16.67 20.96
N LYS A 209 3.24 15.68 20.72
CA LYS A 209 2.19 15.27 21.68
C LYS A 209 2.82 14.75 22.98
N THR A 210 3.84 13.90 22.89
CA THR A 210 4.55 13.37 24.06
C THR A 210 5.32 14.42 24.88
N LYS A 211 5.54 15.63 24.33
CA LYS A 211 6.21 16.73 25.05
C LYS A 211 5.23 17.74 25.65
N GLY A 212 3.95 17.69 25.25
CA GLY A 212 2.90 18.59 25.72
C GLY A 212 1.97 17.97 26.77
N ASP A 213 2.09 16.66 27.00
CA ASP A 213 1.51 15.92 28.12
C ASP A 213 2.53 15.83 29.27
#